data_AF-A0A1B0DJY9-F1
#
_entry.id   AF-A0A1B0DJY9-F1
#
_cell.length_a   1.000
_cell.length_b   1.000
_cell.length_c   1.000
_cell.angle_alpha   90.00
_cell.angle_beta   90.00
_cell.angle_gamma   90.00
#
_symmetry.space_group_name_H-M   'P 1'
#
loop_
_entity.id
_entity.type
_entity.pdbx_description
1 polymer ?
#
loop_
_entity_poly.entity_id
_entity_poly.type
_entity_poly.pdbx_seq_one_letter_code
_entity_poly.pdbx_strand_id
1 'polypeptide(L)'
;IQRVQQSGKIPPRENRYVDIYREKQIRVNVKVLVPVKEHPKFNFVGKLLGPKGNSMKRLQEETMCKMAVLGRGSMKDRKREEELRASLEPKYAHLNDDLHVEISALAPPAEAHARIAYALAEVRKYLIPDSNDNIRREQIREMLSDNNSGIDIEVAEPRVIPPPRPPPVPTYYRAAPVPAPPPRSPATGRTVMPAKQKIMSILDRARTAMEESYG
;
A
#
# COMPACT_ATOMS: atom_id res chain seq x y z
N ILE A 1 1.55 -27.87 -40.35
CA ILE A 1 0.25 -28.30 -39.76
C ILE A 1 0.43 -29.71 -39.23
N GLN A 2 1.10 -29.87 -38.09
CA GLN A 2 1.18 -31.14 -37.35
C GLN A 2 1.94 -30.87 -36.04
N ARG A 3 1.23 -30.36 -35.03
CA ARG A 3 1.62 -30.29 -33.60
C ARG A 3 0.54 -29.59 -32.75
N VAL A 4 -0.73 -29.72 -33.15
CA VAL A 4 -1.88 -29.14 -32.41
C VAL A 4 -2.75 -30.26 -31.87
N GLN A 5 -2.15 -31.25 -31.20
CA GLN A 5 -2.87 -32.30 -30.47
C GLN A 5 -2.00 -32.84 -29.33
N GLN A 6 -1.78 -32.06 -28.27
CA GLN A 6 -1.30 -32.60 -26.98
C GLN A 6 -1.46 -31.63 -25.80
N SER A 7 -2.67 -31.10 -25.64
CA SER A 7 -3.26 -30.76 -24.33
C SER A 7 -4.62 -30.12 -24.61
N GLY A 8 -5.71 -30.82 -24.32
CA GLY A 8 -7.09 -30.34 -24.50
C GLY A 8 -7.49 -29.22 -23.54
N LYS A 9 -6.67 -28.19 -23.42
CA LYS A 9 -7.04 -26.91 -22.80
C LYS A 9 -7.06 -25.89 -23.92
N ILE A 10 -8.26 -25.70 -24.48
CA ILE A 10 -8.56 -24.53 -25.29
C ILE A 10 -8.16 -23.34 -24.39
N PRO A 11 -7.21 -22.48 -24.79
CA PRO A 11 -6.96 -21.26 -24.03
C PRO A 11 -8.31 -20.58 -23.88
N PRO A 12 -8.72 -20.16 -22.66
CA PRO A 12 -10.04 -19.57 -22.46
C PRO A 12 -10.19 -18.50 -23.53
N ARG A 13 -11.08 -18.74 -24.50
CA ARG A 13 -11.37 -17.75 -25.53
C ARG A 13 -11.63 -16.49 -24.74
N GLU A 14 -10.78 -15.49 -24.94
CA GLU A 14 -10.97 -14.14 -24.43
C GLU A 14 -12.46 -13.86 -24.53
N ASN A 15 -13.13 -13.72 -23.38
CA ASN A 15 -14.59 -13.66 -23.32
C ASN A 15 -15.02 -12.45 -24.15
N ARG A 16 -15.30 -12.66 -25.44
CA ARG A 16 -15.52 -11.61 -26.43
C ARG A 16 -16.67 -10.69 -26.04
N TYR A 17 -17.55 -11.21 -25.20
CA TYR A 17 -18.69 -10.51 -24.63
C TYR A 17 -18.66 -10.64 -23.12
N VAL A 18 -18.96 -9.53 -22.46
CA VAL A 18 -19.08 -9.45 -21.02
C VAL A 18 -20.57 -9.47 -20.69
N ASP A 19 -21.00 -10.50 -19.94
CA ASP A 19 -22.39 -10.65 -19.52
C ASP A 19 -22.68 -9.71 -18.34
N ILE A 20 -23.33 -8.58 -18.64
CA ILE A 20 -23.70 -7.55 -17.64
C ILE A 20 -24.97 -7.94 -16.88
N TYR A 21 -25.82 -8.79 -17.44
CA TYR A 21 -27.12 -9.13 -16.83
C TYR A 21 -26.95 -10.02 -15.60
N ARG A 22 -25.99 -10.95 -15.63
CA ARG A 22 -25.76 -11.91 -14.54
C ARG A 22 -24.80 -11.44 -13.45
N GLU A 23 -24.27 -10.21 -13.57
CA GLU A 23 -23.27 -9.60 -12.66
C GLU A 23 -22.11 -10.54 -12.28
N LYS A 24 -21.80 -11.50 -13.17
CA LYS A 24 -20.80 -12.52 -12.88
C LYS A 24 -19.44 -11.84 -12.77
N GLN A 25 -18.74 -12.12 -11.68
CA GLN A 25 -17.38 -11.61 -11.51
C GLN A 25 -16.50 -12.04 -12.68
N ILE A 26 -15.84 -11.06 -13.30
CA ILE A 26 -14.87 -11.26 -14.35
C ILE A 26 -13.47 -10.97 -13.81
N ARG A 27 -12.48 -11.64 -14.40
CA ARG A 27 -11.08 -11.34 -14.15
C ARG A 27 -10.54 -10.53 -15.31
N VAL A 28 -10.17 -9.28 -15.04
CA VAL A 28 -9.53 -8.39 -16.03
C VAL A 28 -8.05 -8.32 -15.70
N ASN A 29 -7.21 -8.57 -16.71
CA ASN A 29 -5.75 -8.53 -16.60
C ASN A 29 -5.20 -7.47 -17.57
N VAL A 30 -4.32 -6.60 -17.09
CA VAL A 30 -3.62 -5.60 -17.90
C VAL A 30 -2.13 -5.69 -17.63
N LYS A 31 -1.32 -5.65 -18.70
CA LYS A 31 0.14 -5.59 -18.62
C LYS A 31 0.61 -4.16 -18.92
N VAL A 32 1.36 -3.57 -17.99
CA VAL A 32 1.92 -2.22 -18.10
C VAL A 32 3.43 -2.33 -18.29
N LEU A 33 3.95 -1.82 -19.40
CA LEU A 33 5.39 -1.80 -19.67
C LEU A 33 6.11 -0.80 -18.76
N VAL A 34 7.27 -1.18 -18.25
CA VAL A 34 8.12 -0.29 -17.44
C VAL A 34 9.17 0.36 -18.36
N PRO A 35 9.34 1.70 -18.35
CA PRO A 35 10.23 2.42 -19.25
C PRO A 35 11.72 2.32 -18.86
N VAL A 36 12.23 1.09 -18.66
CA VAL A 36 13.63 0.81 -18.34
C VAL A 36 14.59 1.16 -19.48
N LYS A 37 14.10 1.18 -20.73
CA LYS A 37 14.88 1.53 -21.92
C LYS A 37 15.17 3.04 -21.96
N GLU A 38 14.22 3.86 -21.51
CA GLU A 38 14.33 5.32 -21.49
C GLU A 38 15.14 5.80 -20.27
N HIS A 39 14.95 5.17 -19.12
CA HIS A 39 15.65 5.53 -17.88
C HIS A 39 16.38 4.33 -17.26
N PRO A 40 17.49 3.86 -17.86
CA PRO A 40 18.20 2.67 -17.40
C PRO A 40 18.89 2.83 -16.03
N LYS A 41 19.16 4.08 -15.61
CA LYS A 41 19.77 4.38 -14.30
C LYS A 41 18.77 4.40 -13.15
N PHE A 42 17.47 4.28 -13.43
CA PHE A 42 16.41 4.39 -12.44
C PHE A 42 15.87 3.02 -12.02
N ASN A 43 15.78 2.80 -10.71
CA ASN A 43 15.31 1.54 -10.14
C ASN A 43 13.78 1.55 -9.95
N PHE A 44 13.04 1.34 -11.05
CA PHE A 44 11.57 1.30 -11.04
C PHE A 44 11.02 0.23 -10.09
N VAL A 45 11.58 -0.99 -10.13
CA VAL A 45 11.12 -2.11 -9.28
C VAL A 45 11.25 -1.75 -7.80
N GLY A 46 12.39 -1.15 -7.41
CA GLY A 46 12.64 -0.72 -6.04
C GLY A 46 11.65 0.36 -5.56
N LYS A 47 11.38 1.35 -6.41
CA LYS A 47 10.38 2.39 -6.11
C LYS A 47 8.96 1.83 -6.02
N LEU A 48 8.60 0.89 -6.88
CA LEU A 48 7.25 0.31 -6.89
C LEU A 48 7.01 -0.61 -5.69
N LEU A 49 7.98 -1.44 -5.33
CA LEU A 49 7.88 -2.33 -4.17
C LEU A 49 7.98 -1.55 -2.84
N GLY A 50 8.91 -0.60 -2.77
CA GLY A 50 9.23 0.10 -1.53
C GLY A 50 9.90 -0.79 -0.49
N PRO A 51 10.12 -0.28 0.74
CA PRO A 51 10.75 -1.05 1.82
C PRO A 51 9.90 -2.26 2.17
N LYS A 52 10.52 -3.45 2.19
CA LYS A 52 9.87 -4.74 2.48
C LYS A 52 8.65 -5.07 1.58
N GLY A 53 8.45 -4.36 0.46
CA GLY A 53 7.26 -4.52 -0.39
C GLY A 53 6.01 -3.77 0.12
N ASN A 54 6.13 -2.92 1.14
CA ASN A 54 4.98 -2.25 1.76
C ASN A 54 4.25 -1.31 0.79
N SER A 55 4.96 -0.60 -0.08
CA SER A 55 4.33 0.34 -1.02
C SER A 55 3.46 -0.40 -2.04
N MET A 56 3.97 -1.49 -2.62
CA MET A 56 3.18 -2.33 -3.52
C MET A 56 1.99 -2.97 -2.79
N LYS A 57 2.16 -3.37 -1.53
CA LYS A 57 1.07 -3.94 -0.73
C LYS A 57 -0.05 -2.93 -0.50
N ARG A 58 0.29 -1.70 -0.08
CA ARG A 58 -0.70 -0.62 0.08
C ARG A 58 -1.40 -0.28 -1.22
N LEU A 59 -0.65 -0.19 -2.32
CA LEU A 59 -1.21 0.07 -3.64
C LEU A 59 -2.23 -0.99 -4.06
N GLN A 60 -1.97 -2.27 -3.75
CA GLN A 60 -2.93 -3.36 -4.00
C GLN A 60 -4.17 -3.28 -3.11
N GLU A 61 -4.00 -2.97 -1.82
CA GLU A 61 -5.11 -2.82 -0.86
C GLU A 61 -6.01 -1.64 -1.23
N GLU A 62 -5.43 -0.52 -1.65
CA GLU A 62 -6.18 0.69 -1.99
C GLU A 62 -6.95 0.57 -3.31
N THR A 63 -6.33 -0.05 -4.31
CA THR A 63 -6.93 -0.24 -5.64
C THR A 63 -7.82 -1.48 -5.71
N MET A 64 -7.81 -2.33 -4.67
CA MET A 64 -8.50 -3.63 -4.65
C MET A 64 -8.14 -4.51 -5.85
N CYS A 65 -6.87 -4.43 -6.27
CA CYS A 65 -6.29 -5.15 -7.39
C CYS A 65 -5.11 -6.00 -6.93
N LYS A 66 -4.84 -7.08 -7.66
CA LYS A 66 -3.63 -7.87 -7.51
C LYS A 66 -2.59 -7.39 -8.50
N MET A 67 -1.38 -7.08 -8.03
CA MET A 67 -0.29 -6.59 -8.86
C MET A 67 0.92 -7.50 -8.74
N ALA A 68 1.60 -7.75 -9.86
CA ALA A 68 2.84 -8.51 -9.90
C ALA A 68 3.84 -7.85 -10.85
N VAL A 69 5.09 -7.71 -10.42
CA VAL A 69 6.19 -7.29 -11.31
C VAL A 69 6.78 -8.53 -11.94
N LEU A 70 6.69 -8.61 -13.26
CA LEU A 70 7.10 -9.76 -14.08
C LEU A 70 7.99 -9.26 -15.22
N GLY A 71 8.51 -10.17 -16.04
CA GLY A 71 9.43 -9.83 -17.12
C GLY A 71 10.92 -9.95 -16.76
N ARG A 72 11.75 -9.64 -17.74
CA ARG A 72 13.22 -9.60 -17.63
C ARG A 72 13.66 -8.49 -16.68
N GLY A 73 14.49 -8.83 -15.70
CA GLY A 73 14.97 -7.93 -14.65
C GLY A 73 13.99 -7.73 -13.50
N SER A 74 12.94 -8.56 -13.39
CA SER A 74 12.04 -8.52 -12.23
C SER A 74 12.69 -9.18 -11.00
N MET A 75 13.64 -10.09 -11.21
CA MET A 75 14.35 -10.75 -10.12
C MET A 75 15.57 -9.96 -9.68
N LYS A 76 15.90 -10.05 -8.38
CA LYS A 76 17.09 -9.42 -7.80
C LYS A 76 18.38 -9.96 -8.43
N ASP A 77 18.43 -11.27 -8.66
CA ASP A 77 19.62 -11.97 -9.14
C ASP A 77 19.51 -12.29 -10.63
N ARG A 78 20.17 -11.49 -11.47
CA ARG A 78 20.08 -11.61 -12.93
C ARG A 78 20.64 -12.92 -13.49
N LYS A 79 21.67 -13.50 -12.86
CA LYS A 79 22.23 -14.80 -13.27
C LYS A 79 21.22 -15.93 -13.07
N ARG A 80 20.60 -15.96 -11.90
CA ARG A 80 19.56 -16.95 -11.57
C ARG A 80 18.33 -16.78 -12.47
N GLU A 81 17.97 -15.55 -12.78
CA GLU A 81 16.89 -15.27 -13.72
C GLU A 81 17.15 -15.90 -15.10
N GLU A 82 18.37 -15.79 -15.61
CA GLU A 82 18.74 -16.34 -16.92
C GLU A 82 18.72 -17.88 -16.93
N GLU A 83 19.17 -18.52 -15.85
CA GLU A 83 19.08 -19.98 -15.67
C GLU A 83 17.61 -20.45 -15.65
N LEU A 84 16.74 -19.77 -14.88
CA LEU A 84 15.31 -20.10 -14.79
C LEU A 84 14.57 -19.86 -16.10
N ARG A 85 15.01 -18.85 -16.87
CA ARG A 85 14.51 -18.60 -18.22
C ARG A 85 14.91 -19.73 -19.18
N ALA A 86 16.13 -20.26 -19.04
CA ALA A 86 16.62 -21.39 -19.82
C ALA A 86 15.92 -22.72 -19.46
N SER A 87 15.48 -22.88 -18.21
CA SER A 87 14.72 -24.07 -17.75
C SER A 87 13.35 -24.23 -18.42
N LEU A 88 12.85 -23.24 -19.18
CA LEU A 88 11.61 -23.31 -19.97
C LEU A 88 10.35 -23.73 -19.18
N GLU A 89 10.36 -23.61 -17.86
CA GLU A 89 9.19 -23.93 -17.05
C GLU A 89 8.06 -22.91 -17.31
N PRO A 90 6.79 -23.36 -17.39
CA PRO A 90 5.65 -22.46 -17.64
C PRO A 90 5.47 -21.40 -16.55
N LYS A 91 5.98 -21.67 -15.34
CA LYS A 91 6.01 -20.71 -14.22
C LYS A 91 6.87 -19.49 -14.52
N TYR A 92 7.98 -19.68 -15.26
CA TYR A 92 8.95 -18.64 -15.60
C TYR A 92 8.81 -18.13 -17.04
N ALA A 93 7.73 -18.50 -17.74
CA ALA A 93 7.47 -18.04 -19.11
C ALA A 93 7.50 -16.51 -19.23
N HIS A 94 7.04 -15.81 -18.17
CA HIS A 94 7.06 -14.35 -18.09
C HIS A 94 8.47 -13.75 -18.15
N LEU A 95 9.55 -14.51 -17.85
CA LEU A 95 10.93 -14.03 -17.94
C LEU A 95 11.39 -13.81 -19.39
N ASN A 96 10.61 -14.20 -20.39
CA ASN A 96 10.89 -13.87 -21.79
C ASN A 96 10.29 -12.51 -22.22
N ASP A 97 9.30 -12.01 -21.49
CA ASP A 97 8.70 -10.69 -21.73
C ASP A 97 9.60 -9.55 -21.21
N ASP A 98 9.43 -8.35 -21.76
CA ASP A 98 10.04 -7.13 -21.19
C ASP A 98 9.52 -6.87 -19.76
N LEU A 99 10.28 -6.11 -18.95
CA LEU A 99 9.87 -5.76 -17.58
C LEU A 99 8.49 -5.08 -17.62
N HIS A 100 7.52 -5.68 -16.93
CA HIS A 100 6.15 -5.20 -16.89
C HIS A 100 5.49 -5.44 -15.53
N VAL A 101 4.46 -4.65 -15.25
CA VAL A 101 3.58 -4.85 -14.11
C VAL A 101 2.28 -5.46 -14.62
N GLU A 102 1.92 -6.64 -14.14
CA GLU A 102 0.61 -7.24 -14.40
C GLU A 102 -0.37 -6.84 -13.30
N ILE A 103 -1.48 -6.21 -13.68
CA ILE A 103 -2.57 -5.81 -12.79
C ILE A 103 -3.77 -6.73 -13.10
N SER A 104 -4.25 -7.44 -12.09
CA SER A 104 -5.42 -8.31 -12.15
C SER A 104 -6.51 -7.80 -11.20
N ALA A 105 -7.71 -7.56 -11.70
CA ALA A 105 -8.88 -7.26 -10.88
C ALA A 105 -9.94 -8.36 -11.01
N LEU A 106 -10.54 -8.75 -9.88
CA LEU A 106 -11.66 -9.69 -9.83
C LEU A 106 -12.86 -8.98 -9.22
N ALA A 107 -13.82 -8.60 -10.08
CA ALA A 107 -15.02 -7.85 -9.69
C ALA A 107 -16.09 -8.00 -10.79
N PRO A 108 -17.34 -7.53 -10.57
CA PRO A 108 -18.33 -7.43 -11.64
C PRO A 108 -17.80 -6.59 -12.81
N PRO A 109 -18.31 -6.79 -14.04
CA PRO A 109 -17.86 -6.11 -15.26
C PRO A 109 -17.51 -4.63 -15.14
N ALA A 110 -18.46 -3.81 -14.70
CA ALA A 110 -18.28 -2.37 -14.59
C ALA A 110 -17.21 -2.00 -13.57
N GLU A 111 -17.23 -2.67 -12.42
CA GLU A 111 -16.32 -2.38 -11.32
C GLU A 111 -14.89 -2.88 -11.60
N ALA A 112 -14.73 -4.02 -12.29
CA ALA A 112 -13.42 -4.54 -12.66
C ALA A 112 -12.67 -3.56 -13.57
N HIS A 113 -13.35 -3.00 -14.58
CA HIS A 113 -12.75 -1.98 -15.44
C HIS A 113 -12.43 -0.69 -14.68
N ALA A 114 -13.30 -0.26 -13.76
CA ALA A 114 -13.06 0.92 -12.92
C ALA A 114 -11.84 0.74 -12.01
N ARG A 115 -11.70 -0.40 -11.34
CA ARG A 115 -10.55 -0.72 -10.47
C ARG A 115 -9.25 -0.74 -11.26
N ILE A 116 -9.25 -1.34 -12.46
CA ILE A 116 -8.10 -1.33 -13.35
C ILE A 116 -7.73 0.09 -13.77
N ALA A 117 -8.70 0.92 -14.16
CA ALA A 117 -8.43 2.31 -14.54
C ALA A 117 -7.80 3.11 -13.38
N TYR A 118 -8.31 2.95 -12.16
CA TYR A 118 -7.73 3.57 -10.97
C TYR A 118 -6.30 3.07 -10.70
N ALA A 119 -6.09 1.76 -10.76
CA ALA A 119 -4.76 1.16 -10.60
C ALA A 119 -3.75 1.67 -11.63
N LEU A 120 -4.17 1.87 -12.89
CA LEU A 120 -3.30 2.41 -13.94
C LEU A 120 -2.88 3.87 -13.64
N ALA A 121 -3.80 4.70 -13.14
CA ALA A 121 -3.51 6.07 -12.75
C ALA A 121 -2.49 6.13 -11.61
N GLU A 122 -2.64 5.28 -10.58
CA GLU A 122 -1.70 5.23 -9.48
C GLU A 122 -0.33 4.66 -9.89
N VAL A 123 -0.30 3.55 -10.64
CA VAL A 123 0.96 2.93 -11.11
C VAL A 123 1.77 3.91 -11.97
N ARG A 124 1.11 4.77 -12.77
CA ARG A 124 1.78 5.81 -13.57
C ARG A 124 2.69 6.71 -12.71
N LYS A 125 2.28 7.06 -11.48
CA LYS A 125 3.07 7.90 -10.56
C LYS A 125 4.40 7.25 -10.15
N TYR A 126 4.46 5.91 -10.16
CA TYR A 126 5.67 5.16 -9.84
C TYR A 126 6.59 4.97 -11.06
N LEU A 127 6.01 4.95 -12.26
CA LEU A 127 6.71 4.73 -13.53
C LEU A 127 7.29 6.01 -14.13
N ILE A 128 6.92 7.19 -13.63
CA ILE A 128 7.49 8.46 -14.05
C ILE A 128 8.57 8.87 -13.03
N PRO A 129 9.85 8.98 -13.44
CA PRO A 129 10.90 9.53 -12.59
C PRO A 129 10.74 11.05 -12.53
N ASP A 130 10.25 11.58 -11.42
CA ASP A 130 10.21 13.03 -11.15
C ASP A 130 11.42 13.46 -10.32
N SER A 131 11.89 14.70 -10.49
CA SER A 131 12.99 15.26 -9.69
C SER A 131 12.61 15.44 -8.21
N ASN A 132 11.31 15.63 -7.94
CA ASN A 132 10.72 15.76 -6.62
C ASN A 132 10.00 14.45 -6.24
N ASP A 133 10.75 13.35 -6.17
CA ASP A 133 10.21 12.01 -5.93
C ASP A 133 9.70 11.84 -4.48
N ASN A 134 8.49 12.33 -4.22
CA ASN A 134 7.83 12.28 -2.91
C ASN A 134 7.68 10.85 -2.40
N ILE A 135 7.38 9.91 -3.30
CA ILE A 135 7.26 8.48 -3.02
C ILE A 135 8.59 7.96 -2.46
N ARG A 136 9.70 8.27 -3.13
CA ARG A 136 11.03 7.85 -2.67
C ARG A 136 11.37 8.44 -1.29
N ARG A 137 11.05 9.71 -1.04
CA ARG A 137 11.30 10.35 0.27
C ARG A 137 10.47 9.73 1.39
N GLU A 138 9.20 9.46 1.11
CA GLU A 138 8.31 8.80 2.07
C GLU A 138 8.79 7.39 2.39
N GLN A 139 9.17 6.61 1.38
CA GLN A 139 9.77 5.29 1.57
C GLN A 139 11.06 5.31 2.39
N ILE A 140 11.94 6.29 2.17
CA ILE A 140 13.15 6.47 2.98
C ILE A 140 12.78 6.82 4.43
N ARG A 141 11.82 7.72 4.63
CA ARG A 141 11.32 8.08 5.97
C ARG A 141 10.77 6.86 6.71
N GLU A 142 9.96 6.05 6.03
CA GLU A 142 9.39 4.81 6.60
C GLU A 142 10.46 3.78 6.95
N MET A 143 11.46 3.62 6.09
CA MET A 143 12.59 2.73 6.36
C MET A 143 13.38 3.18 7.59
N LEU A 144 13.58 4.49 7.76
CA LEU A 144 14.29 5.05 8.91
C LEU A 144 13.48 4.92 10.22
N SER A 145 12.15 5.04 10.16
CA SER A 145 11.29 4.82 11.34
C SER A 145 11.23 3.35 11.77
N ASP A 146 11.17 2.41 10.80
CA ASP A 146 11.16 0.96 11.08
C ASP A 146 12.48 0.45 11.67
N ASN A 147 13.61 1.06 11.30
CA ASN A 147 14.91 0.71 11.86
C ASN A 147 15.13 1.29 13.27
N ASN A 148 14.33 2.29 13.68
CA ASN A 148 14.43 2.92 15.00
C ASN A 148 13.56 2.22 16.06
N SER A 149 12.66 1.31 15.69
CA SER A 149 11.87 0.51 16.64
C SER A 149 12.62 -0.73 17.17
N GLY A 150 13.94 -0.81 16.97
CA GLY A 150 14.83 -1.81 17.56
C GLY A 150 15.63 -1.30 18.77
N ILE A 151 15.38 -0.07 19.22
CA ILE A 151 15.86 0.40 20.51
C ILE A 151 14.63 0.86 21.27
N ASP A 152 14.14 0.00 22.16
CA ASP A 152 13.38 0.44 23.33
C ASP A 152 14.33 1.34 24.15
N ILE A 153 14.46 2.60 23.74
CA ILE A 153 14.88 3.63 24.67
C ILE A 153 13.64 3.86 25.52
N GLU A 154 13.55 3.06 26.58
CA GLU A 154 12.88 3.46 27.80
C GLU A 154 13.39 4.87 28.11
N VAL A 155 12.59 5.87 27.74
CA VAL A 155 12.88 7.26 28.07
C VAL A 155 12.64 7.35 29.57
N ALA A 156 13.65 6.92 30.34
CA ALA A 156 13.70 7.14 31.76
C ALA A 156 13.67 8.66 31.95
N GLU A 157 12.51 9.16 32.39
CA GLU A 157 12.42 10.51 32.92
C GLU A 157 13.56 10.71 33.92
N PRO A 158 14.29 11.84 33.90
CA PRO A 158 15.29 12.11 34.91
C PRO A 158 14.59 12.21 36.27
N ARG A 159 14.69 11.14 37.07
CA ARG A 159 14.26 11.14 38.47
C ARG A 159 15.04 12.21 39.22
N VAL A 160 14.39 13.34 39.46
CA VAL A 160 14.82 14.32 40.45
C VAL A 160 14.72 13.64 41.82
N ILE A 161 15.86 13.39 42.45
CA ILE A 161 15.95 12.83 43.80
C ILE A 161 15.45 13.90 44.79
N PRO A 162 14.34 13.68 45.53
CA PRO A 162 13.96 14.60 46.60
C PRO A 162 14.88 14.43 47.82
N PRO A 163 15.17 15.49 48.60
CA PRO A 163 16.04 15.42 49.77
C PRO A 163 15.43 14.56 50.90
N PRO A 164 16.27 13.99 51.80
CA PRO A 164 15.81 13.10 52.86
C PRO A 164 14.94 13.83 53.90
N ARG A 165 13.82 13.20 54.26
CA ARG A 165 12.83 13.68 55.23
C ARG A 165 13.25 13.28 56.66
N PRO A 166 13.17 14.16 57.67
CA PRO A 166 13.51 13.82 59.06
C PRO A 166 12.46 12.90 59.73
N PRO A 167 12.81 12.19 60.83
CA PRO A 167 11.94 11.21 61.47
C PRO A 167 10.77 11.86 62.22
N PRO A 168 9.62 11.15 62.36
CA PRO A 168 8.42 11.69 62.98
C PRO A 168 8.49 11.66 64.52
N VAL A 169 8.07 12.76 65.16
CA VAL A 169 7.71 12.82 66.58
C VAL A 169 6.21 12.50 66.76
N PRO A 170 5.80 11.81 67.85
CA PRO A 170 4.40 11.45 68.07
C PRO A 170 3.67 12.60 68.77
N THR A 171 2.51 12.99 68.25
CA THR A 171 1.56 13.80 69.03
C THR A 171 0.12 13.42 68.72
N TYR A 172 -0.71 13.73 69.69
CA TYR A 172 -1.86 12.99 70.19
C TYR A 172 -3.17 13.47 69.54
N TYR A 173 -4.19 12.62 69.61
CA TYR A 173 -5.56 12.81 69.13
C TYR A 173 -6.10 14.25 69.27
N ARG A 174 -6.71 14.78 68.20
CA ARG A 174 -7.89 15.65 68.34
C ARG A 174 -8.77 15.65 67.08
N ALA A 175 -10.07 15.71 67.33
CA ALA A 175 -11.18 15.45 66.43
C ALA A 175 -11.32 16.40 65.22
N ALA A 176 -11.99 15.87 64.20
CA ALA A 176 -12.29 16.47 62.90
C ALA A 176 -13.18 17.73 62.95
N PRO A 177 -13.05 18.58 61.93
CA PRO A 177 -14.19 19.25 61.32
C PRO A 177 -14.28 18.96 59.80
N VAL A 178 -15.51 18.75 59.32
CA VAL A 178 -15.88 18.58 57.91
C VAL A 178 -15.69 19.87 57.09
N PRO A 179 -15.16 19.81 55.85
CA PRO A 179 -15.29 20.91 54.89
C PRO A 179 -16.26 20.60 53.73
N ALA A 180 -16.93 21.67 53.30
CA ALA A 180 -18.05 21.77 52.35
C ALA A 180 -17.72 21.45 50.87
N PRO A 181 -18.72 21.17 50.01
CA PRO A 181 -18.51 20.89 48.58
C PRO A 181 -18.25 22.16 47.74
N PRO A 182 -17.40 22.10 46.69
CA PRO A 182 -17.19 23.20 45.76
C PRO A 182 -18.27 23.30 44.65
N PRO A 183 -18.45 24.48 44.03
CA PRO A 183 -19.61 24.82 43.19
C PRO A 183 -19.53 24.29 41.75
N ARG A 184 -20.72 24.06 41.16
CA ARG A 184 -20.93 23.67 39.75
C ARG A 184 -20.58 24.82 38.80
N SER A 185 -19.75 24.55 37.79
CA SER A 185 -19.55 25.42 36.63
C SER A 185 -20.60 25.16 35.54
N PRO A 186 -21.05 26.18 34.78
CA PRO A 186 -22.06 26.02 33.73
C PRO A 186 -21.46 25.45 32.44
N ALA A 187 -22.25 24.59 31.78
CA ALA A 187 -21.93 23.95 30.52
C ALA A 187 -21.87 24.95 29.36
N THR A 188 -20.72 25.06 28.70
CA THR A 188 -20.65 25.60 27.33
C THR A 188 -19.63 24.79 26.54
N GLY A 189 -20.13 23.81 25.77
CA GLY A 189 -19.33 23.02 24.86
C GLY A 189 -20.19 22.64 23.68
N ARG A 190 -20.20 23.50 22.66
CA ARG A 190 -20.84 23.23 21.36
C ARG A 190 -20.05 22.09 20.72
N THR A 191 -20.60 20.88 20.75
CA THR A 191 -19.99 19.71 20.09
C THR A 191 -20.00 19.95 18.59
N VAL A 192 -18.88 20.37 18.03
CA VAL A 192 -18.65 20.29 16.59
C VAL A 192 -18.47 18.81 16.29
N MET A 193 -19.49 18.17 15.72
CA MET A 193 -19.36 16.79 15.28
C MET A 193 -18.27 16.74 14.21
N PRO A 194 -17.30 15.82 14.29
CA PRO A 194 -16.31 15.66 13.23
C PRO A 194 -17.06 15.31 11.94
N ALA A 195 -16.71 16.01 10.86
CA ALA A 195 -17.27 15.77 9.53
C ALA A 195 -17.17 14.28 9.23
N LYS A 196 -18.31 13.65 8.93
CA LYS A 196 -18.37 12.25 8.51
C LYS A 196 -17.38 12.10 7.35
N GLN A 197 -16.32 11.31 7.54
CA GLN A 197 -15.46 10.88 6.44
C GLN A 197 -16.37 10.25 5.40
N LYS A 198 -16.63 10.98 4.30
CA LYS A 198 -17.31 10.41 3.14
C LYS A 198 -16.38 9.31 2.65
N ILE A 199 -16.77 8.06 2.88
CA ILE A 199 -16.16 6.90 2.25
C ILE A 199 -16.44 7.07 0.76
N MET A 200 -15.51 7.69 0.04
CA MET A 200 -15.63 7.85 -1.41
C MET A 200 -15.69 6.47 -2.03
N SER A 201 -16.68 6.27 -2.92
CA SER A 201 -16.77 5.06 -3.72
C SER A 201 -15.50 4.91 -4.54
N ILE A 202 -15.09 3.67 -4.84
CA ILE A 202 -13.94 3.42 -5.72
C ILE A 202 -14.10 4.13 -7.08
N LEU A 203 -15.34 4.33 -7.52
CA LEU A 203 -15.68 5.10 -8.72
C LEU A 203 -15.38 6.60 -8.55
N ASP A 204 -15.67 7.17 -7.38
CA ASP A 204 -15.36 8.57 -7.09
C ASP A 204 -13.84 8.78 -6.99
N ARG A 205 -13.11 7.85 -6.34
CA ARG A 205 -11.64 7.89 -6.28
C ARG A 205 -11.01 7.76 -7.67
N ALA A 206 -11.52 6.84 -8.48
CA ALA A 206 -11.07 6.66 -9.87
C ALA A 206 -11.27 7.94 -10.69
N ARG A 207 -12.43 8.61 -10.52
CA ARG A 207 -12.73 9.86 -11.21
C ARG A 207 -11.76 10.97 -10.83
N THR A 208 -11.59 11.22 -9.53
CA THR A 208 -10.68 12.26 -9.02
C THR A 208 -9.24 12.02 -9.48
N ALA A 209 -8.75 10.78 -9.40
CA ALA A 209 -7.39 10.45 -9.82
C ALA A 209 -7.17 10.62 -11.33
N MET A 210 -8.21 10.39 -12.14
CA MET A 210 -8.15 10.66 -13.58
C MET A 210 -8.14 12.16 -13.88
N GLU A 211 -8.90 12.98 -13.14
CA GLU A 211 -8.88 14.44 -13.28
C GLU A 211 -7.52 15.04 -12.89
N GLU A 212 -6.87 14.58 -11.81
CA GLU A 212 -5.54 15.06 -11.43
C GLU A 212 -4.43 14.70 -12.43
N SER A 213 -4.59 13.59 -13.18
CA SER A 213 -3.55 13.11 -14.10
C SER A 213 -3.64 13.69 -15.52
N TYR A 214 -4.74 14.37 -15.84
CA TYR A 214 -5.03 14.92 -17.18
C TYR A 214 -5.58 16.36 -17.17
N GLY A 215 -5.80 16.97 -16.00
CA GLY A 215 -6.22 18.36 -15.83
C GLY A 215 -5.07 19.36 -15.87
#